data_AF-A0A974D9S4-F1
#
_entry.id   AF-A0A974D9S4-F1
#
_cell.length_a   1.000
_cell.length_b   1.000
_cell.length_c   1.000
_cell.angle_alpha   90.00
_cell.angle_beta   90.00
_cell.angle_gamma   90.00
#
_symmetry.space_group_name_H-M   'P 1'
#
loop_
_entity.id
_entity.type
_entity.pdbx_description
1 polymer ?
#
loop_
_entity_poly.entity_id
_entity_poly.type
_entity_poly.pdbx_seq_one_letter_code
_entity_poly.pdbx_strand_id
1 'polypeptide(L)'
;MFNEFVKKLNTNTINLRVTSEINHEAVNFLDIHIYHDKDNNLQTSVYRKETATNNLLHANSQHPTNLIKGIPTGQYLRVRRLCSSLADFKVEAKKLYNRFLQRGYSHNCLKRAYKRALESDRNNLLIPKNRKQLDMAVEANKQPIRVIGEFSSQHKEISAILQKHCHILEQDADLREAIGNYPQITYRRSKNLYDRLTHSHYNNPTKSTWLTNNIKGCYRCGNCLACPYVLKSTVFIGRLDINEYIIQHFINCKTMGVIYVMECACGIRYVGKTKREFRQRILEHVGDIRNKRNTSIANHVNALHEGNCGVIKFIAVEHIKSTTRIGDIDNKLLKREAEWIYWTNSKAPGGLNEGFTFSPFL
;
A
#
# COMPACT_ATOMS: atom_id res chain seq x y z
N MET A 1 -45.72 3.67 13.66
CA MET A 1 -44.78 2.86 12.85
C MET A 1 -43.42 3.55 12.57
N PHE A 2 -43.29 4.59 11.72
CA PHE A 2 -41.97 5.18 11.41
C PHE A 2 -41.25 5.83 12.62
N ASN A 3 -41.95 6.68 13.38
CA ASN A 3 -41.35 7.34 14.54
C ASN A 3 -40.94 6.35 15.65
N GLU A 4 -41.68 5.24 15.79
CA GLU A 4 -41.33 4.16 16.73
C GLU A 4 -40.08 3.40 16.28
N PHE A 5 -39.94 3.15 14.97
CA PHE A 5 -38.74 2.56 14.41
C PHE A 5 -37.50 3.43 14.69
N VAL A 6 -37.58 4.75 14.48
CA VAL A 6 -36.47 5.67 14.78
C VAL A 6 -36.16 5.70 16.29
N LYS A 7 -37.18 5.68 17.15
CA LYS A 7 -36.99 5.57 18.60
C LYS A 7 -36.25 4.28 18.97
N LYS A 8 -36.63 3.14 18.39
CA LYS A 8 -35.98 1.84 18.61
C LYS A 8 -34.53 1.79 18.11
N LEU A 9 -34.21 2.47 17.01
CA LEU A 9 -32.82 2.60 16.55
C LEU A 9 -31.96 3.41 17.53
N ASN A 10 -32.56 4.37 18.21
CA ASN A 10 -31.88 5.22 19.20
C ASN A 10 -31.74 4.57 20.58
N THR A 11 -32.37 3.43 20.84
CA THR A 11 -32.08 2.60 22.01
C THR A 11 -30.91 1.68 21.71
N ASN A 12 -29.69 2.23 21.69
CA ASN A 12 -28.47 1.45 21.47
C ASN A 12 -27.38 1.84 22.48
N THR A 13 -26.43 0.93 22.70
CA THR A 13 -25.28 1.11 23.61
C THR A 13 -24.07 1.80 22.95
N ILE A 14 -24.16 2.13 21.65
CA ILE A 14 -23.00 2.49 20.80
C ILE A 14 -22.80 4.02 20.74
N ASN A 15 -23.49 4.83 21.56
CA ASN A 15 -23.44 6.30 21.52
C ASN A 15 -23.63 6.87 20.10
N LEU A 16 -24.46 6.21 19.29
CA LEU A 16 -24.86 6.65 17.97
C LEU A 16 -26.32 7.07 18.00
N ARG A 17 -26.62 8.26 17.48
CA ARG A 17 -27.97 8.80 17.42
C ARG A 17 -28.40 9.00 15.97
N VAL A 18 -29.51 8.38 15.60
CA VAL A 18 -30.19 8.51 14.31
C VAL A 18 -31.20 9.66 14.40
N THR A 19 -31.17 10.56 13.42
CA THR A 19 -32.11 11.67 13.26
C THR A 19 -33.01 11.42 12.05
N SER A 20 -34.28 11.82 12.13
CA SER A 20 -35.23 11.77 11.02
C SER A 20 -35.95 13.10 10.89
N GLU A 21 -36.24 13.51 9.65
CA GLU A 21 -36.97 14.74 9.32
C GLU A 21 -38.06 14.37 8.31
N ILE A 22 -39.31 14.80 8.56
CA ILE A 22 -40.43 14.66 7.64
C ILE A 22 -41.03 16.05 7.49
N ASN A 23 -41.07 16.56 6.27
CA ASN A 23 -41.60 17.87 5.96
C ASN A 23 -42.25 17.84 4.56
N HIS A 24 -43.41 18.47 4.43
CA HIS A 24 -44.23 18.48 3.22
C HIS A 24 -43.86 19.60 2.24
N GLU A 25 -43.16 20.63 2.70
CA GLU A 25 -42.81 21.81 1.89
C GLU A 25 -41.37 21.77 1.38
N ALA A 26 -40.46 21.21 2.18
CA ALA A 26 -39.06 21.14 1.86
C ALA A 26 -38.36 19.93 2.48
N VAL A 27 -37.30 19.45 1.83
CA VAL A 27 -36.48 18.35 2.33
C VAL A 27 -35.02 18.55 1.96
N ASN A 28 -34.13 18.09 2.84
CA ASN A 28 -32.70 18.12 2.62
C ASN A 28 -32.20 16.76 2.13
N PHE A 29 -31.50 16.74 1.00
CA PHE A 29 -30.86 15.53 0.48
C PHE A 29 -29.40 15.79 0.10
N LEU A 30 -28.48 15.15 0.81
CA LEU A 30 -27.03 15.36 0.68
C LEU A 30 -26.67 16.85 0.81
N ASP A 31 -26.30 17.49 -0.30
CA ASP A 31 -25.86 18.88 -0.39
C ASP A 31 -26.94 19.77 -1.05
N ILE A 32 -28.18 19.29 -1.15
CA ILE A 32 -29.30 19.94 -1.85
C ILE A 32 -30.45 20.17 -0.89
N HIS A 33 -31.01 21.38 -0.91
CA HIS A 33 -32.28 21.72 -0.29
C HIS A 33 -33.34 21.77 -1.39
N ILE A 34 -34.36 20.91 -1.27
CA ILE A 34 -35.45 20.78 -2.24
C ILE A 34 -36.69 21.40 -1.61
N TYR A 35 -37.39 22.28 -2.33
CA TYR A 35 -38.57 22.98 -1.80
C TYR A 35 -39.56 23.32 -2.92
N HIS A 36 -40.82 23.58 -2.55
CA HIS A 36 -41.83 24.11 -3.49
C HIS A 36 -41.76 25.64 -3.55
N ASP A 37 -41.80 26.20 -4.76
CA ASP A 37 -41.99 27.65 -4.94
C ASP A 37 -43.47 28.06 -4.82
N LYS A 38 -43.74 29.36 -5.01
CA LYS A 38 -45.09 29.93 -4.95
C LYS A 38 -46.04 29.35 -6.00
N ASP A 39 -45.49 28.81 -7.08
CA ASP A 39 -46.23 28.19 -8.18
C ASP A 39 -46.30 26.66 -8.02
N ASN A 40 -45.92 26.15 -6.85
CA ASN A 40 -45.87 24.73 -6.49
C ASN A 40 -44.94 23.88 -7.36
N ASN A 41 -43.93 24.51 -7.98
CA ASN A 41 -42.88 23.82 -8.72
C ASN A 41 -41.71 23.44 -7.81
N LEU A 42 -41.08 22.31 -8.10
CA LEU A 42 -39.89 21.86 -7.38
C LEU A 42 -38.68 22.72 -7.72
N GLN A 43 -38.13 23.37 -6.70
CA GLN A 43 -36.91 24.15 -6.78
C GLN A 43 -35.81 23.53 -5.92
N THR A 44 -34.57 23.88 -6.27
CA THR A 44 -33.37 23.37 -5.60
C THR A 44 -32.46 24.52 -5.20
N SER A 45 -31.86 24.41 -4.03
CA SER A 45 -30.79 25.30 -3.55
C SER A 45 -29.73 24.50 -2.79
N VAL A 46 -28.69 25.17 -2.29
CA VAL A 46 -27.59 24.50 -1.59
C VAL A 46 -27.99 24.22 -0.15
N TYR A 47 -27.89 22.96 0.28
CA TYR A 47 -27.96 22.60 1.69
C TYR A 47 -26.58 22.43 2.29
N ARG A 48 -26.40 22.91 3.53
CA ARG A 48 -25.20 22.70 4.32
C ARG A 48 -25.60 22.39 5.75
N LYS A 49 -25.20 21.23 6.25
CA LYS A 49 -25.42 20.83 7.64
C LYS A 49 -24.83 21.85 8.61
N GLU A 50 -25.49 22.06 9.74
CA GLU A 50 -25.04 22.98 10.80
C GLU A 50 -23.64 22.62 11.33
N THR A 51 -23.33 21.32 11.40
CA THR A 51 -22.02 20.81 11.82
C THR A 51 -20.93 20.95 10.77
N ALA A 52 -21.26 21.39 9.55
CA ALA A 52 -20.27 21.53 8.49
C ALA A 52 -19.34 22.71 8.78
N THR A 53 -18.06 22.40 9.01
CA THR A 53 -17.00 23.39 9.15
C THR A 53 -16.53 23.89 7.78
N ASN A 54 -15.75 24.99 7.75
CA ASN A 54 -15.31 25.59 6.49
C ASN A 54 -14.13 24.83 5.86
N ASN A 55 -14.31 23.58 5.40
CA ASN A 55 -13.22 22.72 4.91
C ASN A 55 -12.64 23.09 3.53
N LEU A 56 -12.81 24.34 3.08
CA LEU A 56 -12.19 24.83 1.86
C LEU A 56 -10.66 24.91 2.02
N LEU A 57 -9.93 24.53 0.98
CA LEU A 57 -8.47 24.57 0.97
C LEU A 57 -7.96 26.00 1.19
N HIS A 58 -6.99 26.21 2.07
CA HIS A 58 -6.40 27.53 2.30
C HIS A 58 -5.61 28.04 1.09
N ALA A 59 -5.72 29.33 0.75
CA ALA A 59 -5.03 29.94 -0.39
C ALA A 59 -3.50 29.94 -0.26
N ASN A 60 -3.00 29.96 0.98
CA ASN A 60 -1.57 29.87 1.29
C ASN A 60 -1.10 28.43 1.51
N SER A 61 -1.91 27.43 1.17
CA SER A 61 -1.44 26.05 1.20
C SER A 61 -0.40 25.80 0.11
N GLN A 62 0.48 24.82 0.31
CA GLN A 62 1.57 24.48 -0.64
C GLN A 62 1.09 23.73 -1.90
N HIS A 63 -0.14 24.01 -2.33
CA HIS A 63 -0.69 23.42 -3.55
C HIS A 63 -0.31 24.26 -4.79
N PRO A 64 -0.28 23.65 -5.98
CA PRO A 64 -0.05 24.39 -7.22
C PRO A 64 -1.00 25.58 -7.38
N THR A 65 -0.46 26.74 -7.75
CA THR A 65 -1.26 27.98 -7.87
C THR A 65 -2.46 27.83 -8.81
N ASN A 66 -2.31 27.05 -9.89
CA ASN A 66 -3.39 26.77 -10.83
C ASN A 66 -4.54 26.00 -10.17
N LEU A 67 -4.22 25.03 -9.29
CA LEU A 67 -5.22 24.29 -8.53
C LEU A 67 -5.96 25.23 -7.57
N ILE A 68 -5.23 26.04 -6.79
CA ILE A 68 -5.80 26.99 -5.84
C ILE A 68 -6.75 27.96 -6.56
N LYS A 69 -6.32 28.55 -7.68
CA LYS A 69 -7.16 29.46 -8.50
C LYS A 69 -8.37 28.75 -9.13
N GLY A 70 -8.27 27.45 -9.41
CA GLY A 70 -9.34 26.65 -9.99
C GLY A 70 -10.46 26.29 -9.02
N ILE A 71 -10.14 26.12 -7.73
CA ILE A 71 -11.11 25.70 -6.69
C ILE A 71 -12.32 26.63 -6.61
N PRO A 72 -12.19 27.97 -6.51
CA PRO A 72 -13.34 28.87 -6.51
C PRO A 72 -14.23 28.70 -7.73
N THR A 73 -13.62 28.54 -8.91
CA THR A 73 -14.38 28.36 -10.17
C THR A 73 -15.23 27.11 -10.12
N GLY A 74 -14.64 25.98 -9.70
CA GLY A 74 -15.38 24.72 -9.54
C GLY A 74 -16.52 24.82 -8.52
N GLN A 75 -16.29 25.48 -7.38
CA GLN A 75 -17.29 25.63 -6.33
C GLN A 75 -18.44 26.56 -6.75
N TYR A 76 -18.16 27.69 -7.41
CA TYR A 76 -19.23 28.55 -7.90
C TYR A 76 -20.06 27.88 -9.01
N LEU A 77 -19.42 27.16 -9.93
CA LEU A 77 -20.14 26.37 -10.94
C LEU A 77 -21.01 25.27 -10.32
N ARG A 78 -20.55 24.67 -9.22
CA ARG A 78 -21.34 23.72 -8.45
C ARG A 78 -22.56 24.41 -7.82
N VAL A 79 -22.41 25.57 -7.17
CA VAL A 79 -23.55 26.33 -6.61
C VAL A 79 -24.52 26.72 -7.71
N ARG A 80 -24.02 27.19 -8.87
CA ARG A 80 -24.85 27.52 -10.04
C ARG A 80 -25.68 26.34 -10.56
N ARG A 81 -25.12 25.13 -10.50
CA ARG A 81 -25.79 23.89 -10.88
C ARG A 81 -26.88 23.49 -9.88
N LEU A 82 -26.60 23.64 -8.58
CA LEU A 82 -27.50 23.25 -7.49
C LEU A 82 -28.67 24.21 -7.31
N CYS A 83 -28.49 25.51 -7.57
CA CYS A 83 -29.57 26.49 -7.46
C CYS A 83 -30.41 26.50 -8.73
N SER A 84 -31.73 26.31 -8.61
CA SER A 84 -32.66 26.46 -9.73
C SER A 84 -32.82 27.94 -10.13
N SER A 85 -33.03 28.83 -9.16
CA SER A 85 -33.21 30.26 -9.43
C SER A 85 -31.88 31.03 -9.38
N LEU A 86 -31.82 32.13 -10.12
CA LEU A 86 -30.67 33.04 -10.07
C LEU A 86 -30.59 33.80 -8.73
N ALA A 87 -31.73 34.03 -8.08
CA ALA A 87 -31.79 34.69 -6.78
C ALA A 87 -31.10 33.84 -5.70
N ASP A 88 -31.44 32.56 -5.62
CA ASP A 88 -30.81 31.62 -4.67
C ASP A 88 -29.33 31.46 -4.96
N PHE A 89 -28.95 31.38 -6.23
CA PHE A 89 -27.55 31.36 -6.62
C PHE A 89 -26.79 32.56 -6.06
N LYS A 90 -27.32 33.78 -6.16
CA LYS A 90 -26.66 34.99 -5.64
C LYS A 90 -26.50 34.94 -4.12
N VAL A 91 -27.52 34.47 -3.39
CA VAL A 91 -27.48 34.33 -1.93
C VAL A 91 -26.41 33.30 -1.52
N GLU A 92 -26.44 32.11 -2.11
CA GLU A 92 -25.49 31.04 -1.80
C GLU A 92 -24.06 31.39 -2.25
N ALA A 93 -23.91 32.07 -3.39
CA ALA A 93 -22.62 32.57 -3.86
C ALA A 93 -22.01 33.59 -2.88
N LYS A 94 -22.82 34.44 -2.23
CA LYS A 94 -22.35 35.38 -1.20
C LYS A 94 -21.89 34.65 0.06
N LYS A 95 -22.60 33.61 0.51
CA LYS A 95 -22.16 32.75 1.62
C LYS A 95 -20.83 32.06 1.28
N LEU A 96 -20.70 31.52 0.08
CA LEU A 96 -19.48 30.88 -0.40
C LEU A 96 -18.30 31.86 -0.52
N TYR A 97 -18.56 33.09 -0.97
CA TYR A 97 -17.56 34.16 -1.04
C TYR A 97 -16.94 34.45 0.32
N ASN A 98 -17.76 34.66 1.35
CA ASN A 98 -17.28 34.92 2.72
C ASN A 98 -16.40 33.78 3.24
N ARG A 99 -16.80 32.54 2.95
CA ARG A 99 -16.02 31.34 3.33
C ARG A 99 -14.67 31.28 2.63
N PHE A 100 -14.58 31.67 1.36
CA PHE A 100 -13.31 31.74 0.66
C PHE A 100 -12.42 32.88 1.16
N LEU A 101 -13.01 34.03 1.49
CA LEU A 101 -12.27 35.16 2.06
C LEU A 101 -11.60 34.78 3.38
N GLN A 102 -12.32 34.07 4.26
CA GLN A 102 -11.78 33.49 5.50
C GLN A 102 -10.65 32.47 5.27
N ARG A 103 -10.52 31.91 4.07
CA ARG A 103 -9.44 30.99 3.67
C ARG A 103 -8.30 31.67 2.91
N GLY A 104 -8.27 33.00 2.88
CA GLY A 104 -7.19 33.81 2.32
C GLY A 104 -7.27 34.03 0.80
N TYR A 105 -8.40 33.75 0.15
CA TYR A 105 -8.53 33.98 -1.28
C TYR A 105 -8.75 35.47 -1.58
N SER A 106 -7.98 35.99 -2.54
CA SER A 106 -8.13 37.39 -2.99
C SER A 106 -9.48 37.66 -3.64
N HIS A 107 -10.00 38.88 -3.42
CA HIS A 107 -11.23 39.37 -4.03
C HIS A 107 -11.26 39.22 -5.56
N ASN A 108 -10.15 39.54 -6.24
CA ASN A 108 -10.07 39.43 -7.70
C ASN A 108 -10.19 37.98 -8.19
N CYS A 109 -9.61 37.02 -7.48
CA CYS A 109 -9.76 35.61 -7.81
C CYS A 109 -11.22 35.17 -7.72
N LEU A 110 -11.90 35.56 -6.63
CA LEU A 110 -13.30 35.21 -6.39
C LEU A 110 -14.24 35.90 -7.38
N LYS A 111 -14.03 37.19 -7.67
CA LYS A 111 -14.83 37.95 -8.63
C LYS A 111 -14.83 37.32 -10.02
N ARG A 112 -13.66 36.90 -10.52
CA ARG A 112 -13.56 36.21 -11.83
C ARG A 112 -14.28 34.86 -11.82
N ALA A 113 -14.10 34.08 -10.75
CA ALA A 113 -14.73 32.78 -10.61
C ALA A 113 -16.26 32.89 -10.51
N TYR A 114 -16.76 33.88 -9.76
CA TYR A 114 -18.17 34.20 -9.65
C TYR A 114 -18.74 34.63 -11.01
N LYS A 115 -18.09 35.57 -11.71
CA LYS A 115 -18.54 36.05 -13.03
C LYS A 115 -18.69 34.88 -14.01
N ARG A 116 -17.69 34.00 -14.08
CA ARG A 116 -17.73 32.81 -14.94
C ARG A 116 -18.92 31.90 -14.62
N ALA A 117 -19.25 31.70 -13.35
CA ALA A 117 -20.39 30.88 -12.97
C ALA A 117 -21.74 31.58 -13.21
N LEU A 118 -21.79 32.90 -13.04
CA LEU A 118 -22.97 33.72 -13.31
C LEU A 118 -23.35 33.67 -14.80
N GLU A 119 -22.36 33.74 -15.68
CA GLU A 119 -22.52 33.68 -17.14
C GLU A 119 -22.78 32.26 -17.66
N SER A 120 -22.60 31.23 -16.83
CA SER A 120 -22.82 29.84 -17.24
C SER A 120 -24.31 29.50 -17.20
N ASP A 121 -24.79 28.87 -18.27
CA ASP A 121 -26.13 28.29 -18.32
C ASP A 121 -26.22 27.03 -17.42
N ARG A 122 -27.31 26.93 -16.65
CA ARG A 122 -27.51 25.82 -15.70
C ARG A 122 -27.77 24.51 -16.41
N ASN A 123 -28.56 24.52 -17.48
CA ASN A 123 -28.95 23.28 -18.17
C ASN A 123 -27.71 22.61 -18.76
N ASN A 124 -26.79 23.40 -19.32
CA ASN A 124 -25.49 22.91 -19.76
C ASN A 124 -24.62 22.33 -18.64
N LEU A 125 -24.71 22.85 -17.41
CA LEU A 125 -23.96 22.33 -16.27
C LEU A 125 -24.50 21.01 -15.72
N LEU A 126 -25.79 20.72 -15.94
CA LEU A 126 -26.42 19.47 -15.51
C LEU A 126 -26.05 18.29 -16.41
N ILE A 127 -25.71 18.55 -17.68
CA ILE A 127 -25.33 17.52 -18.64
C ILE A 127 -23.97 16.90 -18.24
N PRO A 128 -23.91 15.57 -18.02
CA PRO A 128 -22.64 14.88 -17.79
C PRO A 128 -21.76 14.98 -19.04
N LYS A 129 -20.48 15.34 -18.85
CA LYS A 129 -19.51 15.33 -19.96
C LYS A 129 -19.12 13.89 -20.28
N ASN A 130 -19.26 13.48 -21.54
CA ASN A 130 -18.79 12.18 -22.03
C ASN A 130 -17.25 12.14 -22.01
N ARG A 131 -16.68 11.37 -21.08
CA ARG A 131 -15.22 11.26 -20.90
C ARG A 131 -14.51 10.55 -22.07
N LYS A 132 -15.22 9.64 -22.75
CA LYS A 132 -14.68 8.79 -23.82
C LYS A 132 -14.08 9.55 -25.00
N GLN A 133 -14.60 10.73 -25.36
CA GLN A 133 -14.03 11.55 -26.44
C GLN A 133 -12.72 12.25 -26.04
N LEU A 134 -12.53 12.54 -24.75
CA LEU A 134 -11.30 13.16 -24.26
C LEU A 134 -10.14 12.17 -24.21
N ASP A 135 -10.44 10.90 -23.90
CA ASP A 135 -9.44 9.84 -23.76
C ASP A 135 -8.87 9.40 -25.14
N MET A 136 -9.71 9.36 -26.19
CA MET A 136 -9.25 9.05 -27.57
C MET A 136 -8.27 10.09 -28.15
N ALA A 137 -8.40 11.37 -27.77
CA ALA A 137 -7.46 12.42 -28.20
C ALA A 137 -6.13 12.38 -27.42
N VAL A 138 -6.09 11.69 -26.28
CA VAL A 138 -4.93 11.60 -25.38
C VAL A 138 -4.07 10.36 -25.66
N GLU A 139 -4.66 9.28 -26.21
CA GLU A 139 -3.93 8.08 -26.64
C GLU A 139 -3.06 8.30 -27.89
N ALA A 140 -3.40 9.26 -28.75
CA ALA A 140 -2.61 9.62 -29.93
C ALA A 140 -1.26 10.30 -29.59
N ASN A 141 -1.10 10.80 -28.36
CA ASN A 141 0.15 11.41 -27.89
C ASN A 141 0.88 10.46 -26.95
N LYS A 142 2.09 10.03 -27.34
CA LYS A 142 3.03 9.27 -26.51
C LYS A 142 3.14 9.98 -25.14
N GLN A 143 2.64 9.36 -24.07
CA GLN A 143 2.56 10.02 -22.76
C GLN A 143 3.97 10.38 -22.29
N PRO A 144 4.27 11.65 -21.99
CA PRO A 144 5.59 12.04 -21.51
C PRO A 144 5.87 11.38 -20.16
N ILE A 145 7.13 11.04 -19.91
CA ILE A 145 7.56 10.51 -18.61
C ILE A 145 7.19 11.52 -17.51
N ARG A 146 6.60 11.04 -16.43
CA ARG A 146 6.18 11.88 -15.30
C ARG A 146 7.14 11.78 -14.13
N VAL A 147 7.69 12.92 -13.73
CA VAL A 147 8.42 13.05 -12.46
C VAL A 147 7.41 13.41 -11.39
N ILE A 148 7.19 12.48 -10.45
CA ILE A 148 6.19 12.63 -9.39
C ILE A 148 6.87 13.11 -8.11
N GLY A 149 6.75 14.41 -7.82
CA GLY A 149 7.17 15.01 -6.57
C GLY A 149 6.04 15.08 -5.54
N GLU A 150 6.38 15.48 -4.32
CA GLU A 150 5.38 15.81 -3.27
C GLU A 150 5.21 17.33 -3.16
N PHE A 151 4.03 17.79 -2.76
CA PHE A 151 3.79 19.21 -2.51
C PHE A 151 4.79 19.77 -1.50
N SER A 152 5.54 20.80 -1.90
CA SER A 152 6.57 21.48 -1.11
C SER A 152 6.64 22.96 -1.44
N SER A 153 7.23 23.77 -0.56
CA SER A 153 7.51 25.18 -0.85
C SER A 153 8.52 25.37 -1.99
N GLN A 154 9.44 24.42 -2.14
CA GLN A 154 10.49 24.44 -3.16
C GLN A 154 10.04 23.90 -4.52
N HIS A 155 8.76 23.54 -4.69
CA HIS A 155 8.29 22.94 -5.93
C HIS A 155 8.59 23.78 -7.19
N LYS A 156 8.58 25.12 -7.10
CA LYS A 156 8.99 25.98 -8.23
C LYS A 156 10.48 25.90 -8.51
N GLU A 157 11.30 25.90 -7.47
CA GLU A 157 12.76 25.79 -7.57
C GLU A 157 13.15 24.43 -8.15
N ILE A 158 12.54 23.34 -7.64
CA ILE A 158 12.73 21.98 -8.15
C ILE A 158 12.34 21.91 -9.63
N SER A 159 11.17 22.46 -9.99
CA SER A 159 10.74 22.52 -11.38
C SER A 159 11.72 23.30 -12.25
N ALA A 160 12.23 24.44 -11.78
CA ALA A 160 13.18 25.28 -12.50
C ALA A 160 14.54 24.59 -12.68
N ILE A 161 15.04 23.90 -11.64
CA ILE A 161 16.28 23.12 -11.70
C ILE A 161 16.16 22.00 -12.72
N LEU A 162 15.07 21.22 -12.66
CA LEU A 162 14.82 20.15 -13.62
C LEU A 162 14.73 20.70 -15.06
N GLN A 163 14.08 21.84 -15.25
CA GLN A 163 13.99 22.52 -16.57
C GLN A 163 15.34 22.99 -17.08
N LYS A 164 16.12 23.61 -16.21
CA LYS A 164 17.45 24.12 -16.55
C LYS A 164 18.42 22.99 -16.91
N HIS A 165 18.34 21.86 -16.21
CA HIS A 165 19.31 20.77 -16.30
C HIS A 165 18.82 19.54 -17.07
N CYS A 166 17.66 19.62 -17.74
CA CYS A 166 17.11 18.50 -18.52
C CYS A 166 18.07 18.02 -19.63
N HIS A 167 18.84 18.94 -20.21
CA HIS A 167 19.86 18.62 -21.22
C HIS A 167 20.90 17.58 -20.77
N ILE A 168 21.14 17.41 -19.46
CA ILE A 168 22.05 16.37 -18.94
C ILE A 168 21.52 14.98 -19.28
N LEU A 169 20.19 14.79 -19.21
CA LEU A 169 19.54 13.51 -19.53
C LEU A 169 19.52 13.23 -21.05
N GLU A 170 19.60 14.28 -21.87
CA GLU A 170 19.64 14.17 -23.33
C GLU A 170 21.02 13.75 -23.88
N GLN A 171 22.07 13.83 -23.05
CA GLN A 171 23.43 13.43 -23.44
C GLN A 171 23.56 11.92 -23.67
N ASP A 172 22.70 11.12 -23.03
CA ASP A 172 22.63 9.68 -23.18
C ASP A 172 21.58 9.31 -24.23
N ALA A 173 21.97 8.51 -25.23
CA ALA A 173 21.11 8.16 -26.36
C ALA A 173 19.89 7.33 -25.93
N ASP A 174 20.07 6.41 -24.98
CA ASP A 174 19.01 5.54 -24.47
C ASP A 174 18.02 6.35 -23.63
N LEU A 175 18.52 7.26 -22.79
CA LEU A 175 17.67 8.15 -21.98
C LEU A 175 16.89 9.15 -22.85
N ARG A 176 17.51 9.69 -23.91
CA ARG A 176 16.84 10.59 -24.85
C ARG A 176 15.66 9.91 -25.56
N GLU A 177 15.83 8.66 -25.99
CA GLU A 177 14.75 7.89 -26.60
C GLU A 177 13.64 7.54 -25.59
N ALA A 178 14.02 7.18 -24.36
CA ALA A 178 13.08 6.78 -23.33
C ALA A 178 12.25 7.96 -22.77
N ILE A 179 12.87 9.13 -22.54
CA ILE A 179 12.25 10.28 -21.85
C ILE A 179 11.48 11.18 -22.83
N GLY A 180 11.93 11.28 -24.08
CA GLY A 180 11.40 12.23 -25.07
C GLY A 180 11.82 13.68 -24.78
N ASN A 181 11.06 14.66 -25.31
CA ASN A 181 11.47 16.07 -25.30
C ASN A 181 11.52 16.73 -23.92
N TYR A 182 10.63 16.37 -22.99
CA TYR A 182 10.64 16.92 -21.64
C TYR A 182 9.78 16.11 -20.64
N PRO A 183 10.29 15.75 -19.45
CA PRO A 183 9.50 15.05 -18.45
C PRO A 183 8.44 15.96 -17.82
N GLN A 184 7.20 15.48 -17.73
CA GLN A 184 6.12 16.21 -17.08
C GLN A 184 6.26 16.13 -15.55
N ILE A 185 6.56 17.26 -14.91
CA ILE A 185 6.68 17.34 -13.46
C ILE A 185 5.28 17.48 -12.84
N THR A 186 4.89 16.51 -12.02
CA THR A 186 3.61 16.47 -11.33
C THR A 186 3.83 16.37 -9.84
N TYR A 187 3.07 17.12 -9.05
CA TYR A 187 3.14 17.06 -7.59
C TYR A 187 1.89 16.37 -7.02
N ARG A 188 2.10 15.51 -6.02
CA ARG A 188 1.03 14.84 -5.27
C ARG A 188 1.07 15.23 -3.79
N ARG A 189 -0.04 14.97 -3.08
CA ARG A 189 -0.08 15.11 -1.62
C ARG A 189 0.94 14.19 -0.95
N SER A 190 1.62 14.71 0.06
CA SER A 190 2.45 13.90 0.95
C SER A 190 1.58 13.01 1.85
N LYS A 191 2.18 11.94 2.39
CA LYS A 191 1.51 11.04 3.35
C LYS A 191 1.27 11.77 4.67
N ASN A 192 0.00 11.98 5.02
CA ASN A 192 -0.39 12.56 6.30
C ASN A 192 -0.38 11.49 7.42
N LEU A 193 -0.63 11.92 8.67
CA LEU A 193 -0.70 10.99 9.81
C LEU A 193 -1.74 9.89 9.60
N TYR A 194 -2.90 10.22 9.06
CA TYR A 194 -3.93 9.24 8.72
C TYR A 194 -3.37 8.17 7.76
N ASP A 195 -2.73 8.55 6.64
CA ASP A 195 -2.15 7.60 5.68
C ASP A 195 -1.07 6.69 6.29
N ARG A 196 -0.40 7.14 7.35
CA ARG A 196 0.65 6.39 8.06
C ARG A 196 0.12 5.52 9.20
N LEU A 197 -0.99 5.94 9.82
CA LEU A 197 -1.54 5.29 11.01
C LEU A 197 -2.70 4.37 10.67
N THR A 198 -3.50 4.73 9.66
CA THR A 198 -4.64 3.93 9.20
C THR A 198 -4.21 3.12 8.00
N HIS A 199 -3.81 1.89 8.26
CA HIS A 199 -3.62 0.88 7.23
C HIS A 199 -4.80 -0.09 7.27
N SER A 200 -5.35 -0.42 6.09
CA SER A 200 -6.27 -1.54 5.98
C SER A 200 -5.56 -2.80 6.46
N HIS A 201 -6.19 -3.56 7.36
CA HIS A 201 -5.69 -4.89 7.71
C HIS A 201 -5.73 -5.86 6.52
N TYR A 202 -6.52 -5.53 5.49
CA TYR A 202 -6.50 -6.16 4.17
C TYR A 202 -5.42 -5.50 3.31
N ASN A 203 -4.20 -6.02 3.37
CA ASN A 203 -3.19 -5.74 2.37
C ASN A 203 -3.44 -6.65 1.17
N ASN A 204 -3.79 -6.06 0.02
CA ASN A 204 -3.61 -6.77 -1.24
C ASN A 204 -2.13 -7.18 -1.32
N PRO A 205 -1.79 -8.42 -1.70
CA PRO A 205 -0.40 -8.80 -1.90
C PRO A 205 0.23 -7.77 -2.82
N THR A 206 1.33 -7.15 -2.36
CA THR A 206 2.06 -6.17 -3.15
C THR A 206 2.31 -6.78 -4.53
N LYS A 207 1.80 -6.14 -5.60
CA LYS A 207 2.07 -6.58 -6.98
C LYS A 207 3.56 -6.80 -7.10
N SER A 208 3.97 -8.01 -7.48
CA SER A 208 5.38 -8.30 -7.66
C SER A 208 5.93 -7.37 -8.72
N THR A 209 6.95 -6.60 -8.36
CA THR A 209 7.76 -5.91 -9.34
C THR A 209 8.57 -6.95 -10.12
N TRP A 210 8.98 -6.61 -11.35
CA TRP A 210 9.87 -7.46 -12.15
C TRP A 210 11.09 -7.97 -11.36
N LEU A 211 11.63 -7.11 -10.48
CA LEU A 211 12.72 -7.46 -9.55
C LEU A 211 12.33 -8.52 -8.51
N THR A 212 11.13 -8.46 -7.93
CA THR A 212 10.74 -9.39 -6.84
C THR A 212 10.50 -10.84 -7.28
N ASN A 213 10.19 -11.09 -8.55
CA ASN A 213 9.99 -12.45 -9.05
C ASN A 213 11.32 -13.17 -9.35
N ASN A 214 12.35 -12.43 -9.78
CA ASN A 214 13.63 -13.00 -10.19
C ASN A 214 14.62 -13.27 -9.04
N ILE A 215 14.22 -13.00 -7.79
CA ILE A 215 15.12 -13.05 -6.63
C ILE A 215 14.62 -14.08 -5.58
N LYS A 216 13.66 -14.95 -5.89
CA LYS A 216 13.24 -16.01 -4.96
C LYS A 216 14.31 -17.10 -4.84
N GLY A 217 14.50 -17.68 -3.66
CA GLY A 217 15.57 -18.66 -3.38
C GLY A 217 16.32 -18.42 -2.08
N CYS A 218 17.26 -19.31 -1.76
CA CYS A 218 18.25 -19.20 -0.70
C CYS A 218 19.55 -18.60 -1.25
N TYR A 219 20.06 -17.55 -0.60
CA TYR A 219 21.24 -16.80 -1.04
C TYR A 219 22.20 -16.51 0.11
N ARG A 220 23.48 -16.34 -0.25
CA ARG A 220 24.51 -15.83 0.67
C ARG A 220 24.32 -14.32 0.86
N CYS A 221 24.58 -13.80 2.06
CA CYS A 221 24.55 -12.36 2.32
C CYS A 221 25.87 -11.64 2.03
N GLY A 222 26.89 -12.35 1.52
CA GLY A 222 28.20 -11.82 1.15
C GLY A 222 29.20 -11.70 2.32
N ASN A 223 28.79 -11.10 3.44
CA ASN A 223 29.73 -10.63 4.48
C ASN A 223 29.53 -11.28 5.86
N CYS A 224 29.21 -12.58 5.96
CA CYS A 224 29.09 -13.24 7.27
C CYS A 224 29.77 -14.61 7.34
N LEU A 225 30.18 -15.00 8.56
CA LEU A 225 30.87 -16.27 8.85
C LEU A 225 30.04 -17.52 8.50
N ALA A 226 28.71 -17.39 8.41
CA ALA A 226 27.83 -18.50 8.04
C ALA A 226 27.73 -18.71 6.51
N CYS A 227 28.07 -17.70 5.69
CA CYS A 227 27.93 -17.76 4.23
C CYS A 227 28.63 -18.96 3.56
N PRO A 228 29.84 -19.40 3.98
CA PRO A 228 30.51 -20.56 3.39
C PRO A 228 29.72 -21.87 3.51
N TYR A 229 28.85 -21.97 4.52
CA TYR A 229 27.99 -23.13 4.76
C TYR A 229 26.63 -23.01 4.06
N VAL A 230 26.28 -21.84 3.51
CA VAL A 230 25.01 -21.65 2.78
C VAL A 230 25.15 -22.07 1.32
N LEU A 231 24.27 -22.97 0.88
CA LEU A 231 24.14 -23.35 -0.52
C LEU A 231 23.10 -22.44 -1.19
N LYS A 232 23.53 -21.77 -2.27
CA LYS A 232 22.64 -20.94 -3.08
C LYS A 232 21.74 -21.86 -3.89
N SER A 233 20.42 -21.69 -3.77
CA SER A 233 19.47 -22.46 -4.58
C SER A 233 18.14 -21.74 -4.76
N THR A 234 17.49 -21.94 -5.89
CA THR A 234 16.11 -21.48 -6.16
C THR A 234 15.09 -22.62 -6.02
N VAL A 235 15.55 -23.86 -6.11
CA VAL A 235 14.76 -25.08 -5.97
C VAL A 235 15.36 -25.98 -4.88
N PHE A 236 14.56 -26.83 -4.28
CA PHE A 236 15.05 -27.86 -3.37
C PHE A 236 14.58 -29.22 -3.85
N ILE A 237 15.50 -30.19 -3.94
CA ILE A 237 15.20 -31.52 -4.46
C ILE A 237 14.77 -32.45 -3.32
N GLY A 238 13.51 -32.87 -3.39
CA GLY A 238 12.84 -33.68 -2.37
C GLY A 238 13.08 -35.18 -2.51
N ARG A 239 12.00 -35.93 -2.55
CA ARG A 239 11.96 -37.40 -2.73
C ARG A 239 11.12 -37.77 -3.96
N LEU A 240 11.31 -39.01 -4.41
CA LEU A 240 10.88 -39.65 -5.68
C LEU A 240 9.51 -39.28 -6.27
N ASP A 241 8.54 -38.83 -5.48
CA ASP A 241 7.17 -38.53 -5.93
C ASP A 241 6.96 -37.06 -6.33
N ILE A 242 7.69 -36.13 -5.70
CA ILE A 242 7.71 -34.69 -6.01
C ILE A 242 9.16 -34.23 -5.94
N ASN A 243 9.82 -34.30 -7.09
CA ASN A 243 11.27 -34.12 -7.15
C ASN A 243 11.71 -32.70 -6.81
N GLU A 244 10.91 -31.67 -7.10
CA GLU A 244 11.35 -30.28 -6.99
C GLU A 244 10.36 -29.40 -6.22
N TYR A 245 10.89 -28.66 -5.25
CA TYR A 245 10.18 -27.60 -4.54
C TYR A 245 10.77 -26.24 -4.91
N ILE A 246 9.96 -25.37 -5.53
CA ILE A 246 10.38 -23.99 -5.84
C ILE A 246 10.29 -23.14 -4.58
N ILE A 247 11.42 -22.59 -4.15
CA ILE A 247 11.49 -21.73 -2.97
C ILE A 247 10.73 -20.43 -3.27
N GLN A 248 9.66 -20.17 -2.51
CA GLN A 248 8.72 -19.08 -2.81
C GLN A 248 9.18 -17.70 -2.33
N HIS A 249 10.26 -17.63 -1.55
CA HIS A 249 10.69 -16.43 -0.85
C HIS A 249 12.16 -16.12 -1.16
N PHE A 250 12.54 -14.83 -1.12
CA PHE A 250 13.95 -14.47 -0.99
C PHE A 250 14.39 -14.69 0.45
N ILE A 251 15.36 -15.59 0.64
CA ILE A 251 15.90 -15.97 1.94
C ILE A 251 17.41 -15.83 1.89
N ASN A 252 18.00 -15.21 2.91
CA ASN A 252 19.44 -15.12 3.06
C ASN A 252 19.86 -15.34 4.52
N CYS A 253 21.16 -15.21 4.79
CA CYS A 253 21.72 -15.47 6.12
C CYS A 253 21.12 -14.58 7.24
N LYS A 254 20.51 -13.42 6.91
CA LYS A 254 19.89 -12.51 7.88
C LYS A 254 18.39 -12.75 8.05
N THR A 255 17.77 -13.61 7.24
CA THR A 255 16.35 -13.91 7.35
C THR A 255 16.06 -14.64 8.67
N MET A 256 15.02 -14.19 9.38
CA MET A 256 14.51 -14.78 10.62
C MET A 256 13.29 -15.65 10.34
N GLY A 257 12.93 -16.56 11.25
CA GLY A 257 11.72 -17.37 11.11
C GLY A 257 11.79 -18.33 9.92
N VAL A 258 12.89 -19.06 9.77
CA VAL A 258 13.13 -19.92 8.61
C VAL A 258 13.06 -21.40 8.96
N ILE A 259 12.59 -22.20 8.00
CA ILE A 259 12.84 -23.63 7.95
C ILE A 259 14.04 -23.85 7.02
N TYR A 260 14.98 -24.68 7.46
CA TYR A 260 16.18 -25.00 6.70
C TYR A 260 16.44 -26.50 6.69
N VAL A 261 17.13 -26.94 5.65
CA VAL A 261 17.66 -28.29 5.52
C VAL A 261 19.18 -28.20 5.56
N MET A 262 19.80 -29.04 6.38
CA MET A 262 21.23 -29.32 6.35
C MET A 262 21.44 -30.62 5.59
N GLU A 263 22.32 -30.60 4.61
CA GLU A 263 22.75 -31.78 3.86
C GLU A 263 24.25 -32.00 4.11
N CYS A 264 24.59 -33.24 4.43
CA CYS A 264 25.97 -33.68 4.52
C CYS A 264 26.45 -34.21 3.16
N ALA A 265 27.76 -34.16 2.91
CA ALA A 265 28.38 -34.75 1.72
C ALA A 265 28.12 -36.26 1.57
N CYS A 266 27.82 -36.98 2.65
CA CYS A 266 27.43 -38.40 2.61
C CYS A 266 25.94 -38.63 2.25
N GLY A 267 25.18 -37.56 1.97
CA GLY A 267 23.78 -37.62 1.55
C GLY A 267 22.75 -37.60 2.68
N ILE A 268 23.18 -37.68 3.96
CA ILE A 268 22.25 -37.61 5.09
C ILE A 268 21.71 -36.18 5.28
N ARG A 269 20.44 -36.07 5.68
CA ARG A 269 19.73 -34.81 5.82
C ARG A 269 19.27 -34.56 7.25
N TYR A 270 19.22 -33.28 7.63
CA TYR A 270 18.58 -32.79 8.84
C TYR A 270 17.68 -31.60 8.50
N VAL A 271 16.46 -31.57 9.02
CA VAL A 271 15.57 -30.42 8.92
C VAL A 271 15.52 -29.71 10.26
N GLY A 272 15.59 -28.38 10.25
CA GLY A 272 15.45 -27.58 11.46
C GLY A 272 14.71 -26.27 11.22
N LYS A 273 14.21 -25.69 12.31
CA LYS A 273 13.67 -24.32 12.34
C LYS A 273 14.55 -23.34 13.12
N THR A 274 14.34 -22.04 12.89
CA THR A 274 14.84 -20.99 13.77
C THR A 274 13.93 -19.77 13.78
N LYS A 275 13.66 -19.23 14.97
CA LYS A 275 13.04 -17.89 15.13
C LYS A 275 14.06 -16.76 14.93
N ARG A 276 15.34 -17.04 15.20
CA ARG A 276 16.45 -16.08 15.08
C ARG A 276 16.97 -16.04 13.65
N GLU A 277 17.92 -15.15 13.38
CA GLU A 277 18.56 -15.07 12.07
C GLU A 277 19.19 -16.41 11.67
N PHE A 278 19.01 -16.82 10.42
CA PHE A 278 19.51 -18.08 9.89
C PHE A 278 21.02 -18.28 10.14
N ARG A 279 21.83 -17.22 10.00
CA ARG A 279 23.27 -17.26 10.28
C ARG A 279 23.60 -17.70 11.70
N GLN A 280 22.82 -17.28 12.69
CA GLN A 280 23.09 -17.62 14.09
C GLN A 280 22.90 -19.12 14.29
N ARG A 281 21.83 -19.69 13.71
CA ARG A 281 21.54 -21.12 13.82
C ARG A 281 22.58 -21.98 13.12
N ILE A 282 23.09 -21.55 11.96
CA ILE A 282 24.21 -22.24 11.28
C ILE A 282 25.45 -22.26 12.16
N LEU A 283 25.83 -21.11 12.73
CA LEU A 283 27.04 -21.01 13.56
C LEU A 283 26.92 -21.81 14.86
N GLU A 284 25.72 -21.98 15.39
CA GLU A 284 25.48 -22.89 16.52
C GLU A 284 25.79 -24.33 16.16
N HIS A 285 25.26 -24.84 15.04
CA HIS A 285 25.58 -26.20 14.59
C HIS A 285 27.08 -26.40 14.35
N VAL A 286 27.75 -25.42 13.73
CA VAL A 286 29.21 -25.43 13.54
C VAL A 286 29.94 -25.42 14.90
N GLY A 287 29.46 -24.62 15.85
CA GLY A 287 29.99 -24.58 17.21
C GLY A 287 29.78 -25.89 17.97
N ASP A 288 28.63 -26.54 17.81
CA ASP A 288 28.32 -27.83 18.44
C ASP A 288 29.24 -28.94 17.93
N ILE A 289 29.53 -28.96 16.62
CA ILE A 289 30.51 -29.89 16.01
C ILE A 289 31.90 -29.68 16.63
N ARG A 290 32.40 -28.44 16.59
CA ARG A 290 33.75 -28.09 17.08
C ARG A 290 33.95 -28.41 18.55
N ASN A 291 32.92 -28.21 19.36
CA ASN A 291 32.95 -28.46 20.80
C ASN A 291 32.49 -29.88 21.18
N LYS A 292 32.25 -30.76 20.19
CA LYS A 292 31.80 -32.15 20.40
C LYS A 292 30.58 -32.26 21.31
N ARG A 293 29.61 -31.36 21.15
CA ARG A 293 28.35 -31.40 21.91
C ARG A 293 27.49 -32.57 21.44
N ASN A 294 26.65 -33.08 22.34
CA ASN A 294 25.76 -34.19 22.06
C ASN A 294 24.52 -33.73 21.27
N THR A 295 24.68 -33.47 19.97
CA THR A 295 23.59 -33.17 19.04
C THR A 295 23.69 -34.11 17.84
N SER A 296 22.56 -34.43 17.19
CA SER A 296 22.55 -35.40 16.09
C SER A 296 23.50 -35.05 14.94
N ILE A 297 23.57 -33.76 14.56
CA ILE A 297 24.52 -33.26 13.56
C ILE A 297 25.96 -33.38 14.06
N ALA A 298 26.25 -32.94 15.29
CA ALA A 298 27.59 -32.97 15.83
C ALA A 298 28.12 -34.41 15.98
N ASN A 299 27.30 -35.31 16.49
CA ASN A 299 27.63 -36.73 16.63
C ASN A 299 27.93 -37.36 15.27
N HIS A 300 27.10 -37.09 14.26
CA HIS A 300 27.30 -37.60 12.91
C HIS A 300 28.61 -37.09 12.27
N VAL A 301 28.84 -35.77 12.28
CA VAL A 301 30.03 -35.17 11.65
C VAL A 301 31.32 -35.57 12.41
N ASN A 302 31.27 -35.65 13.73
CA ASN A 302 32.43 -36.06 14.52
C ASN A 302 32.76 -37.55 14.35
N ALA A 303 31.74 -38.42 14.22
CA ALA A 303 31.95 -39.86 14.07
C ALA A 303 32.35 -40.28 12.64
N LEU A 304 31.76 -39.68 11.61
CA LEU A 304 31.92 -40.13 10.22
C LEU A 304 32.79 -39.21 9.35
N HIS A 305 33.05 -37.98 9.81
CA HIS A 305 33.78 -36.97 9.04
C HIS A 305 34.88 -36.27 9.87
N GLU A 306 35.30 -36.88 10.99
CA GLU A 306 36.39 -36.40 11.85
C GLU A 306 36.23 -34.93 12.31
N GLY A 307 34.99 -34.45 12.42
CA GLY A 307 34.68 -33.07 12.82
C GLY A 307 34.82 -32.02 11.71
N ASN A 308 35.05 -32.42 10.46
CA ASN A 308 35.17 -31.51 9.33
C ASN A 308 33.83 -30.81 9.01
N CYS A 309 33.67 -29.57 9.44
CA CYS A 309 32.47 -28.77 9.18
C CYS A 309 32.27 -28.41 7.68
N GLY A 310 33.29 -28.58 6.83
CA GLY A 310 33.19 -28.28 5.39
C GLY A 310 32.20 -29.18 4.64
N VAL A 311 31.91 -30.36 5.20
CA VAL A 311 31.04 -31.39 4.60
C VAL A 311 29.55 -31.07 4.71
N ILE A 312 29.17 -30.12 5.57
CA ILE A 312 27.77 -29.73 5.77
C ILE A 312 27.42 -28.46 5.01
N LYS A 313 26.27 -28.47 4.35
CA LYS A 313 25.68 -27.31 3.68
C LYS A 313 24.25 -27.10 4.14
N PHE A 314 23.84 -25.83 4.23
CA PHE A 314 22.50 -25.44 4.65
C PHE A 314 21.77 -24.72 3.52
N ILE A 315 20.51 -25.10 3.31
CA ILE A 315 19.56 -24.47 2.39
C ILE A 315 18.36 -24.03 3.21
N ALA A 316 18.04 -22.74 3.23
CA ALA A 316 16.78 -22.27 3.79
C ALA A 316 15.68 -22.41 2.74
N VAL A 317 14.66 -23.21 3.06
CA VAL A 317 13.64 -23.65 2.11
C VAL A 317 12.34 -22.87 2.25
N GLU A 318 12.08 -22.30 3.43
CA GLU A 318 10.85 -21.55 3.71
C GLU A 318 11.06 -20.46 4.74
N HIS A 319 10.30 -19.37 4.61
CA HIS A 319 10.31 -18.23 5.52
C HIS A 319 8.89 -17.97 6.02
N ILE A 320 8.70 -18.06 7.35
CA ILE A 320 7.46 -17.73 8.03
C ILE A 320 7.57 -16.30 8.56
N LYS A 321 6.87 -15.37 7.91
CA LYS A 321 6.87 -13.96 8.32
C LYS A 321 6.15 -13.80 9.66
N SER A 322 6.76 -13.08 10.60
CA SER A 322 6.08 -12.58 11.79
C SER A 322 5.12 -11.45 11.40
N THR A 323 3.84 -11.58 11.74
CA THR A 323 2.86 -10.48 11.61
C THR A 323 2.12 -10.32 12.92
N THR A 324 1.58 -9.11 13.16
CA THR A 324 0.87 -8.73 14.39
C THR A 324 -0.37 -9.57 14.73
N ARG A 325 -0.83 -10.46 13.84
CA ARG A 325 -1.96 -11.40 14.06
C ARG A 325 -1.62 -12.86 13.84
N ILE A 326 -0.36 -13.20 13.57
CA ILE A 326 0.05 -14.60 13.60
C ILE A 326 0.09 -14.98 15.08
N GLY A 327 -0.61 -16.07 15.45
CA GLY A 327 -0.49 -16.69 16.78
C GLY A 327 0.95 -17.09 17.07
N ASP A 328 1.17 -18.04 17.98
CA ASP A 328 2.55 -18.44 18.29
C ASP A 328 3.34 -18.86 17.02
N ILE A 329 4.30 -18.03 16.60
CA ILE A 329 5.15 -18.24 15.43
C ILE A 329 5.92 -19.54 15.59
N ASP A 330 6.23 -19.93 16.83
CA ASP A 330 6.86 -21.21 17.09
C ASP A 330 5.99 -22.36 16.64
N ASN A 331 4.70 -22.31 16.97
CA ASN A 331 3.76 -23.36 16.63
C ASN A 331 3.68 -23.53 15.11
N LYS A 332 3.66 -22.42 14.34
CA LYS A 332 3.75 -22.49 12.87
C LYS A 332 5.08 -23.05 12.36
N LEU A 333 6.20 -22.63 12.95
CA LEU A 333 7.50 -23.17 12.57
C LEU A 333 7.60 -24.66 12.91
N LEU A 334 7.07 -25.11 14.04
CA LEU A 334 6.99 -26.52 14.45
C LEU A 334 6.15 -27.34 13.47
N LYS A 335 4.98 -26.83 13.05
CA LYS A 335 4.14 -27.47 12.01
C LYS A 335 4.92 -27.67 10.71
N ARG A 336 5.52 -26.59 10.19
CA ARG A 336 6.26 -26.65 8.92
C ARG A 336 7.50 -27.51 9.05
N GLU A 337 8.25 -27.44 10.15
CA GLU A 337 9.39 -28.32 10.42
C GLU A 337 8.98 -29.81 10.36
N ALA A 338 7.88 -30.19 11.01
CA ALA A 338 7.37 -31.56 10.95
C ALA A 338 6.98 -32.00 9.53
N GLU A 339 6.30 -31.13 8.76
CA GLU A 339 5.96 -31.38 7.36
C GLU A 339 7.21 -31.57 6.50
N TRP A 340 8.26 -30.76 6.71
CA TRP A 340 9.54 -30.88 6.00
C TRP A 340 10.34 -32.11 6.41
N ILE A 341 10.36 -32.49 7.70
CA ILE A 341 10.98 -33.75 8.16
C ILE A 341 10.32 -34.94 7.48
N TYR A 342 8.98 -34.96 7.48
CA TYR A 342 8.21 -36.00 6.81
C TYR A 342 8.50 -36.03 5.31
N TRP A 343 8.44 -34.87 4.63
CA TRP A 343 8.63 -34.78 3.19
C TRP A 343 10.04 -35.15 2.73
N THR A 344 11.09 -34.77 3.49
CA THR A 344 12.50 -35.09 3.16
C THR A 344 12.95 -36.47 3.64
N ASN A 345 12.12 -37.19 4.39
CA ASN A 345 12.47 -38.44 5.08
C ASN A 345 13.74 -38.31 5.95
N SER A 346 13.91 -37.17 6.63
CA SER A 346 15.11 -36.87 7.41
C SER A 346 15.10 -37.48 8.82
N LYS A 347 14.13 -38.36 9.14
CA LYS A 347 14.02 -39.02 10.44
C LYS A 347 15.03 -40.18 10.53
N ALA A 348 15.65 -40.36 11.70
CA ALA A 348 16.52 -41.51 11.96
C ALA A 348 15.76 -42.85 11.75
N PRO A 349 16.38 -43.87 11.14
CA PRO A 349 17.80 -43.96 10.75
C PRO A 349 18.16 -43.36 9.37
N GLY A 350 17.17 -42.97 8.54
CA GLY A 350 17.41 -42.43 7.19
C GLY A 350 17.90 -40.97 7.15
N GLY A 351 17.81 -40.27 8.27
CA GLY A 351 18.33 -38.92 8.45
C GLY A 351 18.74 -38.64 9.90
N LEU A 352 18.96 -37.37 10.23
CA LEU A 352 19.49 -36.94 11.54
C LEU A 352 18.44 -36.36 12.50
N ASN A 353 17.17 -36.31 12.11
CA ASN A 353 16.10 -35.92 13.03
C ASN A 353 15.72 -37.10 13.93
N GLU A 354 15.98 -36.98 15.23
CA GLU A 354 15.66 -38.02 16.24
C GLU A 354 14.15 -38.27 16.38
N GLY A 355 13.35 -37.23 16.15
CA GLY A 355 11.90 -37.30 16.15
C GLY A 355 11.28 -35.96 15.78
N PHE A 356 9.96 -35.93 15.71
CA PHE A 356 9.15 -34.72 15.59
C PHE A 356 7.79 -34.95 16.25
N THR A 357 7.14 -33.88 16.70
CA THR A 357 5.88 -33.95 17.45
C THR A 357 4.71 -33.53 16.58
N PHE A 358 3.59 -34.24 16.63
CA PHE A 358 2.33 -33.80 16.01
C PHE A 358 1.50 -32.88 16.91
N SER A 359 1.90 -32.66 18.15
CA SER A 359 1.24 -31.75 19.10
C SER A 359 0.91 -30.36 18.56
N PRO A 360 1.71 -29.73 17.68
CA PRO A 360 1.35 -28.47 17.06
C PRO A 360 0.05 -28.54 16.24
N PHE A 361 -0.25 -29.69 15.63
CA PHE A 361 -1.40 -29.91 14.73
C PHE A 361 -2.72 -30.20 15.46
N LEU A 362 -2.63 -30.57 16.74
CA LEU A 362 -3.75 -30.76 17.66
C LEU A 362 -4.10 -29.41 18.31
#